data_AF-A0A1G2MBP4-F1
#
_entry.id   AF-A0A1G2MBP4-F1
#
_cell.length_a   1.000
_cell.length_b   1.000
_cell.length_c   1.000
_cell.angle_alpha   90.00
_cell.angle_beta   90.00
_cell.angle_gamma   90.00
#
_symmetry.space_group_name_H-M   'P 1'
#
loop_
_entity.id
_entity.type
_entity.pdbx_description
1 polymer ?
#
loop_
_entity_poly.entity_id
_entity_poly.type
_entity_poly.pdbx_seq_one_letter_code
_entity_poly.pdbx_strand_id
1 'polypeptide(L)'
;MNYLRYTLWPFIKVKCVYFWWIIKYRGKKNIPPELIFKQMERSMARFAENMEQAFRHMPEDMNESEKREVLDLMGLTKKLEEEVKRLEKEGPTHKP
;
A
#
# COMPACT_ATOMS: atom_id res chain seq x y z
N MET A 1 12.12 -19.05 -9.46
CA MET A 1 10.75 -19.33 -8.96
C MET A 1 10.24 -18.30 -7.93
N ASN A 2 11.09 -17.59 -7.19
CA ASN A 2 10.63 -16.58 -6.21
C ASN A 2 10.08 -15.28 -6.84
N TYR A 3 10.73 -14.72 -7.87
CA TYR A 3 10.30 -13.46 -8.50
C TYR A 3 8.85 -13.48 -9.03
N LEU A 4 8.45 -14.58 -9.68
CA LEU A 4 7.09 -14.76 -10.18
C LEU A 4 6.05 -14.72 -9.05
N ARG A 5 6.36 -15.32 -7.90
CA ARG A 5 5.44 -15.45 -6.77
C ARG A 5 5.35 -14.17 -5.94
N TYR A 6 6.47 -13.49 -5.74
CA TYR A 6 6.56 -12.31 -4.86
C TYR A 6 6.45 -10.97 -5.59
N THR A 7 6.63 -10.94 -6.91
CA THR A 7 6.58 -9.69 -7.70
C THR A 7 5.46 -9.71 -8.72
N LEU A 8 5.38 -10.75 -9.56
CA LEU A 8 4.42 -10.79 -10.66
C LEU A 8 2.98 -11.09 -10.18
N TRP A 9 2.83 -12.08 -9.30
CA TRP A 9 1.50 -12.47 -8.80
C TRP A 9 0.77 -11.36 -8.03
N PRO A 10 1.42 -10.60 -7.13
CA PRO A 10 0.78 -9.46 -6.47
C PRO A 10 0.35 -8.38 -7.47
N PHE A 11 1.17 -8.11 -8.48
CA PHE A 11 0.84 -7.13 -9.51
C PHE A 11 -0.41 -7.55 -10.31
N ILE A 12 -0.45 -8.80 -10.77
CA ILE A 12 -1.62 -9.36 -11.46
C ILE A 12 -2.86 -9.26 -10.59
N LYS A 13 -2.75 -9.62 -9.29
CA LYS A 13 -3.87 -9.54 -8.35
C LYS A 13 -4.42 -8.12 -8.22
N VAL A 14 -3.56 -7.11 -8.08
CA VAL A 14 -3.98 -5.69 -8.01
C VAL A 14 -4.70 -5.28 -9.29
N LYS A 15 -4.16 -5.65 -10.46
CA LYS A 15 -4.79 -5.35 -11.76
C LYS A 15 -6.16 -6.03 -11.90
N CYS A 16 -6.30 -7.29 -11.51
CA CYS A 16 -7.57 -8.01 -11.54
C CYS A 16 -8.63 -7.37 -10.64
N VAL A 17 -8.27 -6.98 -9.41
CA VAL A 17 -9.20 -6.28 -8.49
C VAL A 17 -9.66 -4.96 -9.08
N TYR A 18 -8.73 -4.18 -9.63
CA TYR A 18 -9.06 -2.91 -10.26
C TYR A 18 -9.94 -3.08 -11.50
N PHE A 19 -9.66 -4.09 -12.35
CA PHE A 19 -10.48 -4.41 -13.50
C PHE A 19 -11.90 -4.85 -13.09
N TRP A 20 -12.00 -5.64 -12.01
CA TRP A 20 -13.29 -6.00 -11.43
C TRP A 20 -14.08 -4.77 -10.95
N TRP A 21 -13.44 -3.77 -10.35
CA TRP A 21 -14.10 -2.50 -10.01
C TRP A 21 -14.59 -1.75 -11.26
N ILE A 22 -13.80 -1.71 -12.34
CA ILE A 22 -14.25 -1.08 -13.59
C ILE A 22 -15.53 -1.75 -14.08
N ILE A 23 -15.60 -3.09 -14.07
CA ILE A 23 -16.81 -3.82 -14.47
C ILE A 23 -17.97 -3.52 -13.52
N LYS A 24 -17.75 -3.65 -12.21
CA LYS A 24 -18.78 -3.49 -11.18
C LYS A 24 -19.41 -2.09 -11.19
N TYR A 25 -18.58 -1.05 -11.33
CA TYR A 25 -19.02 0.34 -11.32
C TYR A 25 -19.29 0.89 -12.73
N ARG A 26 -19.22 0.05 -13.78
CA ARG A 26 -19.50 0.41 -15.18
C ARG A 26 -18.63 1.56 -15.70
N GLY A 27 -17.36 1.57 -15.32
CA GLY A 27 -16.39 2.56 -15.79
C GLY A 27 -15.49 3.08 -14.68
N LYS A 28 -14.26 3.46 -15.06
CA LYS A 28 -13.23 3.97 -14.13
C LYS A 28 -13.69 5.20 -13.34
N LYS A 29 -14.46 6.10 -13.95
CA LYS A 29 -14.91 7.35 -13.33
C LYS A 29 -15.96 7.16 -12.24
N ASN A 30 -16.63 6.00 -12.22
CA ASN A 30 -17.70 5.68 -11.29
C ASN A 30 -17.21 4.88 -10.08
N ILE A 31 -15.91 4.54 -10.03
CA ILE A 31 -15.33 3.86 -8.90
C ILE A 31 -15.34 4.84 -7.72
N PRO A 32 -16.01 4.52 -6.60
CA PRO A 32 -16.11 5.44 -5.49
C PRO A 32 -14.70 5.71 -4.91
N PRO A 33 -14.28 6.98 -4.75
CA PRO A 33 -12.97 7.31 -4.22
C PRO A 33 -12.73 6.68 -2.85
N GLU A 34 -13.75 6.61 -1.99
CA GLU A 34 -13.67 6.00 -0.66
C GLU A 34 -13.33 4.51 -0.71
N LEU A 35 -13.71 3.81 -1.79
CA LEU A 35 -13.34 2.40 -1.98
C LEU A 35 -11.84 2.26 -2.25
N ILE A 36 -11.28 3.19 -3.03
CA ILE A 36 -9.85 3.22 -3.36
C ILE A 36 -9.05 3.56 -2.10
N PHE A 37 -9.44 4.63 -1.39
CA PHE A 37 -8.78 5.05 -0.15
C PHE A 37 -8.81 3.95 0.92
N LYS A 38 -9.98 3.35 1.17
CA LYS A 38 -10.10 2.24 2.13
C LYS A 38 -9.23 1.03 1.78
N GLN A 39 -9.07 0.73 0.49
CA GLN A 39 -8.19 -0.34 0.04
C GLN A 39 -6.70 0.03 0.19
N MET A 40 -6.35 1.29 -0.03
CA MET A 40 -5.01 1.82 0.23
C MET A 40 -4.68 1.74 1.72
N GLU A 41 -5.54 2.25 2.60
CA GLU A 41 -5.36 2.17 4.06
C GLU A 41 -5.13 0.73 4.54
N ARG A 42 -5.94 -0.22 4.08
CA ARG A 42 -5.75 -1.65 4.41
C ARG A 42 -4.42 -2.19 3.94
N SER A 43 -3.97 -1.79 2.76
CA SER A 43 -2.69 -2.23 2.20
C SER A 43 -1.53 -1.63 2.99
N MET A 44 -1.66 -0.38 3.44
CA MET A 44 -0.68 0.30 4.28
C MET A 44 -0.60 -0.29 5.68
N ALA A 45 -1.73 -0.54 6.33
CA ALA A 45 -1.77 -1.18 7.65
C ALA A 45 -1.06 -2.54 7.63
N ARG A 46 -1.32 -3.35 6.58
CA ARG A 46 -0.65 -4.64 6.39
C ARG A 46 0.84 -4.49 6.12
N PHE A 47 1.24 -3.46 5.38
CA PHE A 47 2.65 -3.19 5.14
C PHE A 47 3.38 -2.78 6.42
N ALA A 48 2.77 -1.91 7.24
CA ALA A 48 3.30 -1.53 8.54
C ALA A 48 3.46 -2.74 9.48
N GLU A 49 2.46 -3.63 9.53
CA GLU A 49 2.52 -4.88 10.28
C GLU A 49 3.67 -5.78 9.80
N ASN A 50 3.82 -5.95 8.48
CA ASN A 50 4.92 -6.73 7.91
C ASN A 50 6.29 -6.12 8.24
N MET A 51 6.41 -4.79 8.22
CA MET A 51 7.64 -4.09 8.59
C MET A 51 7.95 -4.26 10.08
N GLU A 52 6.95 -4.21 10.95
CA GLU A 52 7.12 -4.47 12.38
C GLU A 52 7.56 -5.93 12.62
N GLN A 53 6.96 -6.89 11.92
CA GLN A 53 7.37 -8.29 11.99
C GLN A 53 8.80 -8.49 11.47
N ALA A 54 9.17 -7.83 10.37
CA ALA A 54 10.54 -7.85 9.86
C ALA A 54 11.51 -7.29 10.89
N PHE A 55 11.16 -6.19 11.56
CA PHE A 55 11.96 -5.59 12.63
C PHE A 55 12.15 -6.55 13.81
N ARG A 56 11.08 -7.21 14.26
CA ARG A 56 11.13 -8.18 15.37
C ARG A 56 11.99 -9.40 15.09
N HIS A 57 12.13 -9.78 13.82
CA HIS A 57 12.92 -10.94 13.39
C HIS A 57 14.23 -10.50 12.71
N MET A 58 14.70 -9.28 12.97
CA MET A 58 15.98 -8.82 12.42
C MET A 58 17.13 -9.68 12.97
N PRO A 59 18.05 -10.13 12.12
CA PRO A 59 19.28 -10.79 12.55
C PRO A 59 20.11 -9.87 13.44
N GLU A 60 20.69 -10.42 14.52
CA GLU A 60 21.58 -9.66 15.42
C GLU A 60 22.89 -9.21 14.73
N ASP A 61 23.24 -9.86 13.62
CA ASP A 61 24.42 -9.62 12.80
C ASP A 61 24.20 -8.65 11.61
N MET A 62 23.05 -7.97 11.56
CA MET A 62 22.79 -6.96 10.51
C MET A 62 23.85 -5.85 10.50
N ASN A 63 24.31 -5.52 9.30
CA ASN A 63 25.22 -4.42 9.09
C ASN A 63 24.50 -3.07 9.29
N GLU A 64 25.23 -2.02 9.69
CA GLU A 64 24.67 -0.69 9.95
C GLU A 64 23.92 -0.07 8.74
N SER A 65 24.30 -0.39 7.50
CA SER A 65 23.59 0.01 6.28
C SER A 65 22.23 -0.65 6.17
N GLU A 66 22.10 -1.94 6.48
CA GLU A 66 20.83 -2.67 6.39
C GLU A 66 19.86 -2.19 7.47
N LYS A 67 20.36 -1.91 8.69
CA LYS A 67 19.56 -1.27 9.75
C LYS A 67 19.04 0.09 9.31
N ARG A 68 19.87 0.86 8.61
CA ARG A 68 19.50 2.18 8.09
C ARG A 68 18.43 2.09 7.00
N GLU A 69 18.54 1.13 6.09
CA GLU A 69 17.53 0.88 5.06
C GLU A 69 16.17 0.51 5.66
N VAL A 70 16.17 -0.32 6.71
CA VAL A 70 14.92 -0.69 7.41
C VAL A 70 14.28 0.52 8.10
N LEU A 71 15.08 1.37 8.77
CA LEU A 71 14.60 2.60 9.39
C LEU A 71 14.06 3.60 8.35
N ASP A 72 14.75 3.74 7.21
CA ASP A 72 14.33 4.60 6.11
C ASP A 72 13.01 4.10 5.50
N LEU A 73 12.85 2.79 5.32
CA LEU A 73 11.59 2.17 4.85
C LEU A 73 10.43 2.44 5.82
N MET A 74 10.67 2.39 7.13
CA MET A 74 9.66 2.75 8.13
C MET A 74 9.29 4.25 8.03
N GLY A 75 10.27 5.13 7.83
CA GLY A 75 10.04 6.56 7.62
C GLY A 75 9.20 6.85 6.37
N LEU A 76 9.52 6.19 5.25
CA LEU A 76 8.75 6.28 4.01
C LEU A 76 7.31 5.79 4.19
N THR A 77 7.10 4.73 4.97
CA THR A 77 5.77 4.19 5.27
C THR A 77 4.90 5.21 6.00
N LYS A 78 5.45 5.86 7.05
CA LYS A 78 4.74 6.90 7.79
C LYS A 78 4.39 8.10 6.92
N LYS A 79 5.35 8.56 6.11
CA LYS A 79 5.13 9.67 5.18
C LYS A 79 4.03 9.35 4.16
N LEU A 80 4.02 8.13 3.63
CA LEU A 80 2.97 7.69 2.73
C LEU A 80 1.60 7.66 3.43
N GLU A 81 1.54 7.30 4.71
CA GLU A 81 0.29 7.26 5.49
C GLU A 81 -0.28 8.68 5.66
N GLU A 82 0.59 9.63 5.97
CA GLU A 82 0.27 11.05 6.08
C GLU A 82 -0.20 11.63 4.74
N GLU A 83 0.45 11.28 3.64
CA GLU A 83 0.03 11.71 2.30
C GLU A 83 -1.32 11.13 1.89
N VAL A 84 -1.59 9.86 2.19
CA VAL A 84 -2.90 9.24 1.92
C VAL A 84 -4.01 9.91 2.74
N LYS A 85 -3.78 10.16 4.03
CA LYS A 85 -4.73 10.91 4.88
C LYS A 85 -4.94 12.34 4.40
N ARG A 86 -3.89 12.99 3.89
CA ARG A 86 -4.00 14.32 3.28
C ARG A 86 -4.86 14.28 2.02
N LEU A 87 -4.61 13.33 1.12
CA LEU A 87 -5.36 13.17 -0.13
C LEU A 87 -6.83 12.78 0.12
N GLU A 88 -7.12 12.04 1.18
CA GLU A 88 -8.49 11.76 1.60
C GLU A 88 -9.21 13.05 2.04
N LYS A 89 -8.54 13.90 2.83
CA LYS A 89 -9.07 15.20 3.28
C LYS A 89 -9.20 16.23 2.16
N GLU A 90 -8.30 16.18 1.17
CA GLU A 90 -8.29 17.04 -0.03
C GLU A 90 -9.16 16.48 -1.17
N GLY A 91 -9.70 15.26 -1.00
CA GLY A 91 -10.51 14.56 -1.99
C GLY A 91 -11.75 15.36 -2.41
N PRO A 92 -12.24 15.16 -3.65
CA PRO A 92 -13.23 16.04 -4.25
C PRO A 92 -14.52 15.98 -3.44
N THR A 93 -14.81 17.08 -2.75
CA THR A 93 -16.19 17.40 -2.37
C THR A 93 -17.02 17.28 -3.65
N HIS A 94 -17.92 16.30 -3.68
CA HIS A 94 -19.02 16.29 -4.63
C HIS A 94 -19.74 17.63 -4.44
N LYS A 95 -19.44 18.61 -5.29
CA LYS A 95 -20.33 19.74 -5.48
C LYS A 95 -21.64 19.15 -6.00
N PRO A 96 -22.77 19.42 -5.32
CA PRO A 96 -24.09 18.95 -5.76
C PRO A 96 -24.44 19.48 -7.15
#